data_AF-A0A7J3JQS1-F1
#
_entry.id   AF-A0A7J3JQS1-F1
#
_cell.length_a   1.000
_cell.length_b   1.000
_cell.length_c   1.000
_cell.angle_alpha   90.00
_cell.angle_beta   90.00
_cell.angle_gamma   90.00
#
_symmetry.space_group_name_H-M   'P 1'
#
loop_
_entity.id
_entity.type
_entity.pdbx_description
1 polymer ?
#
loop_
_entity_poly.entity_id
_entity_poly.type
_entity_poly.pdbx_seq_one_letter_code
_entity_poly.pdbx_strand_id
1 'polypeptide(L)'
;MATKNLPEAEVATTDVLIVVDTSIYSIYCDVDEILSCEEERCAKELYSNCIEALIEGTNIEVKHIGYVRGGKIVVYKVDGKPVCLCVCRRGVDTISLCNLYVQTEHA
;
A
#
# COMPACT_ATOMS: atom_id res chain seq x y z
N MET A 1 16.68 -12.98 -42.22
CA MET A 1 15.43 -12.93 -41.44
C MET A 1 15.73 -12.17 -40.17
N ALA A 2 15.22 -10.94 -40.04
CA ALA A 2 15.43 -10.14 -38.85
C ALA A 2 14.41 -10.56 -37.79
N THR A 3 14.88 -11.17 -36.71
CA THR A 3 14.11 -11.32 -35.47
C THR A 3 13.76 -9.91 -34.99
N LYS A 4 12.51 -9.50 -35.21
CA LYS A 4 11.94 -8.33 -34.55
C LYS A 4 12.04 -8.58 -33.05
N ASN A 5 12.92 -7.86 -32.37
CA ASN A 5 12.85 -7.74 -30.92
C ASN A 5 11.46 -7.18 -30.61
N LEU A 6 10.59 -8.04 -30.05
CA LEU A 6 9.36 -7.59 -29.41
C LEU A 6 9.78 -6.61 -28.31
N PRO A 7 9.09 -5.47 -28.13
CA PRO A 7 9.33 -4.65 -26.97
C PRO A 7 9.13 -5.53 -25.74
N GLU A 8 10.16 -5.63 -24.90
CA GLU A 8 10.03 -6.16 -23.54
C GLU A 8 8.76 -5.55 -22.97
N ALA A 9 7.83 -6.40 -22.54
CA ALA A 9 6.59 -5.93 -21.93
C ALA A 9 6.97 -4.83 -20.95
N GLU A 10 6.41 -3.63 -21.09
CA GLU A 10 6.52 -2.60 -20.07
C GLU A 10 5.98 -3.24 -18.80
N VAL A 11 6.87 -3.83 -18.00
CA VAL A 11 6.57 -4.35 -16.68
C VAL A 11 6.15 -3.10 -15.96
N ALA A 12 4.85 -2.87 -15.85
CA ALA A 12 4.31 -1.77 -15.10
C ALA A 12 4.88 -1.96 -13.68
N THR A 13 5.93 -1.20 -13.36
CA THR A 13 6.64 -1.35 -12.10
C THR A 13 5.66 -0.90 -11.02
N THR A 14 5.10 -1.86 -10.32
CA THR A 14 4.31 -1.64 -9.11
C THR A 14 5.28 -1.26 -8.00
N ASP A 15 5.04 -0.11 -7.37
CA ASP A 15 5.77 0.29 -6.18
C ASP A 15 4.91 -0.03 -4.95
N VAL A 16 5.57 -0.41 -3.86
CA VAL A 16 4.96 -0.55 -2.55
C VAL A 16 5.32 0.69 -1.75
N LEU A 17 4.30 1.47 -1.40
CA LEU A 17 4.42 2.78 -0.82
C LEU A 17 3.68 2.84 0.50
N ILE A 18 4.30 3.43 1.52
CA ILE A 18 3.64 3.83 2.76
C ILE A 18 3.41 5.33 2.72
N VAL A 19 2.20 5.77 3.05
CA VAL A 19 1.87 7.18 3.23
C VAL A 19 1.62 7.45 4.70
N VAL A 20 2.33 8.44 5.25
CA VAL A 20 2.15 8.93 6.62
C VAL A 20 2.09 10.46 6.56
N ASP A 21 0.96 11.03 6.99
CA ASP A 21 0.65 12.45 6.85
C ASP A 21 0.77 12.93 5.38
N THR A 22 1.90 13.55 5.02
CA THR A 22 2.21 14.06 3.67
C THR A 22 3.47 13.43 3.08
N SER A 23 4.08 12.49 3.81
CA SER A 23 5.30 11.80 3.42
C SER A 23 4.99 10.47 2.77
N ILE A 24 5.73 10.14 1.70
CA ILE A 24 5.66 8.86 1.01
C ILE A 24 6.98 8.13 1.20
N TYR A 25 6.91 6.88 1.64
CA TYR A 25 8.06 6.00 1.82
C TYR A 25 7.92 4.82 0.87
N SER A 26 8.91 4.59 0.01
CA SER A 26 8.99 3.34 -0.75
C SER A 26 9.58 2.26 0.13
N ILE A 27 8.89 1.12 0.22
CA ILE A 27 9.35 -0.02 1.01
C ILE A 27 9.53 -1.25 0.14
N TYR A 28 10.26 -2.23 0.67
CA TYR A 28 10.33 -3.56 0.09
C TYR A 28 9.43 -4.49 0.89
N CYS A 29 8.35 -4.95 0.27
CA CYS A 29 7.41 -5.92 0.82
C CYS A 29 6.90 -6.78 -0.33
N ASP A 30 6.53 -8.03 -0.06
CA ASP A 30 6.06 -8.93 -1.10
C ASP A 30 4.69 -8.44 -1.65
N VAL A 31 4.65 -8.20 -2.96
CA VAL A 31 3.47 -7.64 -3.62
C VAL A 31 2.32 -8.64 -3.61
N ASP A 32 2.60 -9.93 -3.81
CA ASP A 32 1.58 -10.98 -3.84
C ASP A 32 0.95 -11.17 -2.46
N GLU A 33 1.74 -11.07 -1.38
CA GLU A 33 1.22 -11.08 0.00
C GLU A 33 0.25 -9.93 0.23
N ILE A 34 0.60 -8.71 -0.17
CA ILE A 34 -0.28 -7.55 -0.01
C ILE A 34 -1.56 -7.74 -0.84
N LEU A 35 -1.43 -8.10 -2.13
CA LEU A 35 -2.56 -8.29 -3.03
C LEU A 35 -3.53 -9.38 -2.56
N SER A 36 -3.02 -10.42 -1.89
CA SER A 36 -3.82 -11.53 -1.36
C SER A 36 -4.42 -11.25 0.02
N CYS A 37 -4.04 -10.15 0.67
CA CYS A 37 -4.44 -9.88 2.04
C CYS A 37 -5.86 -9.33 2.19
N GLU A 38 -6.86 -10.15 2.52
CA GLU A 38 -8.28 -9.72 2.55
C GLU A 38 -8.85 -9.51 3.96
N GLU A 39 -8.11 -9.87 5.00
CA GLU A 39 -8.60 -9.90 6.38
C GLU A 39 -7.70 -9.12 7.35
N GLU A 40 -8.28 -8.66 8.46
CA GLU A 40 -7.58 -7.87 9.49
C GLU A 40 -6.32 -8.58 10.02
N ARG A 41 -6.38 -9.89 10.25
CA ARG A 41 -5.24 -10.66 10.78
C ARG A 41 -4.04 -10.58 9.84
N CYS A 42 -4.27 -10.83 8.56
CA CYS A 42 -3.23 -10.70 7.54
C CYS A 42 -2.68 -9.26 7.48
N ALA A 43 -3.56 -8.25 7.56
CA ALA A 43 -3.12 -6.85 7.50
C ALA A 43 -2.22 -6.48 8.69
N LYS A 44 -2.49 -7.02 9.89
CA LYS A 44 -1.60 -6.86 11.06
C LYS A 44 -0.26 -7.56 10.85
N GLU A 45 -0.25 -8.74 10.25
CA GLU A 45 1.00 -9.44 9.90
C GLU A 45 1.84 -8.64 8.88
N LEU A 46 1.20 -8.05 7.86
CA LEU A 46 1.85 -7.14 6.92
C LEU A 46 2.45 -5.91 7.63
N TYR A 47 1.76 -5.36 8.62
CA TYR A 47 2.27 -4.24 9.41
C TYR A 47 3.57 -4.62 10.12
N SER A 48 3.55 -5.73 10.89
CA SER A 48 4.73 -6.19 11.63
C SER A 48 5.90 -6.53 10.70
N ASN A 49 5.63 -7.15 9.55
CA ASN A 49 6.69 -7.57 8.64
C ASN A 49 7.30 -6.42 7.82
N CYS A 50 6.48 -5.44 7.40
CA CYS A 50 6.89 -4.47 6.39
C CYS A 50 6.88 -3.00 6.85
N ILE A 51 6.15 -2.66 7.91
CA ILE A 51 5.89 -1.26 8.30
C ILE A 51 6.49 -0.92 9.67
N GLU A 52 6.44 -1.84 10.64
CA GLU A 52 6.82 -1.60 12.04
C GLU A 52 8.23 -1.04 12.20
N ALA A 53 9.18 -1.47 11.38
CA ALA A 53 10.56 -0.97 11.39
C ALA A 53 10.70 0.50 10.97
N LEU A 54 9.69 1.06 10.29
CA LEU A 54 9.67 2.46 9.83
C LEU A 54 8.75 3.32 10.68
N ILE A 55 7.62 2.77 11.09
CA ILE A 55 6.60 3.45 11.88
C ILE A 55 6.41 2.69 13.18
N GLU A 56 7.05 3.19 14.24
CA GLU A 56 6.88 2.65 15.58
C GLU A 56 5.48 2.98 16.11
N GLY A 57 4.82 1.99 16.72
CA GLY A 57 3.57 2.20 17.42
C GLY A 57 3.07 0.95 18.13
N THR A 58 2.27 1.15 19.19
CA THR A 58 1.82 0.04 20.04
C THR A 58 0.39 -0.38 19.75
N ASN A 59 -0.48 0.58 19.44
CA ASN A 59 -1.89 0.31 19.14
C ASN A 59 -2.12 0.39 17.64
N ILE A 60 -2.28 -0.77 17.00
CA ILE A 60 -2.51 -0.90 15.55
C ILE A 60 -3.95 -1.36 15.31
N GLU A 61 -4.74 -0.50 14.69
CA GLU A 61 -6.09 -0.81 14.21
C GLU A 61 -6.09 -0.86 12.68
N VAL A 62 -6.68 -1.90 12.09
CA VAL A 62 -6.89 -1.95 10.63
C VAL A 62 -8.22 -1.28 10.33
N LYS A 63 -8.19 -0.22 9.53
CA LYS A 63 -9.38 0.58 9.20
C LYS A 63 -9.99 0.20 7.87
N HIS A 64 -9.14 -0.15 6.90
CA HIS A 64 -9.61 -0.49 5.57
C HIS A 64 -8.67 -1.46 4.86
N ILE A 65 -9.23 -2.37 4.09
CA ILE A 65 -8.54 -3.22 3.12
C ILE A 65 -9.35 -3.16 1.83
N GLY A 66 -8.75 -2.69 0.74
CA GLY A 66 -9.51 -2.47 -0.48
C GLY A 66 -8.66 -2.46 -1.74
N TYR A 67 -9.29 -2.81 -2.86
CA TYR A 67 -8.68 -2.75 -4.18
C TYR A 67 -8.83 -1.35 -4.77
N VAL A 68 -7.75 -0.88 -5.39
CA VAL A 68 -7.71 0.40 -6.10
C VAL A 68 -7.29 0.14 -7.55
N ARG A 69 -7.48 1.14 -8.42
CA ARG A 69 -7.18 0.96 -9.85
C ARG A 69 -5.69 0.69 -10.05
N GLY A 70 -5.35 -0.56 -10.32
CA GLY A 70 -3.97 -0.99 -10.54
C GLY A 70 -3.21 -1.44 -9.30
N GLY A 71 -3.91 -1.77 -8.20
CA GLY A 71 -3.31 -2.42 -7.04
C GLY A 71 -4.22 -2.45 -5.82
N LYS A 72 -3.69 -2.21 -4.63
CA LYS A 72 -4.40 -2.38 -3.37
C LYS A 72 -3.97 -1.36 -2.33
N ILE A 73 -4.88 -1.03 -1.42
CA ILE A 73 -4.62 -0.18 -0.25
C ILE A 73 -5.05 -0.90 1.03
N VAL A 74 -4.21 -0.76 2.05
CA VAL A 74 -4.53 -1.10 3.44
C VAL A 74 -4.33 0.14 4.28
N VAL A 75 -5.34 0.53 5.05
CA VAL A 75 -5.28 1.70 5.93
C VAL A 75 -5.23 1.22 7.36
N TYR A 76 -4.22 1.67 8.07
CA TYR A 76 -4.00 1.44 9.49
C TYR A 76 -4.23 2.74 10.26
N LYS A 77 -4.57 2.60 11.54
CA LYS A 77 -4.48 3.65 12.53
C LYS A 77 -3.50 3.19 13.61
N VAL A 78 -2.38 3.88 13.70
CA VAL A 78 -1.26 3.56 14.60
C VAL A 78 -1.17 4.67 15.64
N ASP A 79 -1.46 4.36 16.90
CA ASP A 79 -1.48 5.33 18.01
C ASP A 79 -2.25 6.63 17.68
N GLY A 80 -3.37 6.48 16.99
CA GLY A 80 -4.24 7.58 16.59
C GLY A 80 -3.93 8.22 15.24
N LYS A 81 -2.82 7.88 14.59
CA LYS A 81 -2.39 8.44 13.30
C LYS A 81 -2.70 7.50 12.13
N PRO A 82 -3.21 8.01 11.00
CA PRO A 82 -3.45 7.19 9.82
C PRO A 82 -2.12 6.82 9.13
N VAL A 83 -2.00 5.56 8.73
CA VAL A 83 -0.88 5.04 7.95
C VAL A 83 -1.46 4.21 6.82
N CYS A 84 -1.15 4.55 5.56
CA CYS A 84 -1.64 3.80 4.41
C CYS A 84 -0.52 2.99 3.78
N LEU A 85 -0.72 1.70 3.59
CA LEU A 85 0.10 0.85 2.73
C LEU A 85 -0.59 0.74 1.37
N CYS A 86 0.10 1.11 0.30
CA CYS A 86 -0.38 1.05 -1.06
C CYS A 86 0.55 0.22 -1.93
N VAL A 87 -0.01 -0.70 -2.70
CA VAL A 87 0.61 -1.25 -3.90
C VAL A 87 -0.07 -0.57 -5.08
N CYS A 88 0.68 0.13 -5.91
CA CYS A 88 0.11 0.78 -7.09
C CYS A 88 1.16 0.96 -8.20
N ARG A 89 0.68 1.17 -9.43
CA ARG A 89 1.55 1.56 -10.55
C ARG A 89 2.18 2.93 -10.29
N ARG A 90 3.36 3.16 -10.86
CA ARG A 90 4.00 4.48 -10.89
C ARG A 90 3.06 5.57 -11.42
N GLY A 91 3.14 6.74 -10.78
CA GLY A 91 2.39 7.94 -11.17
C GLY A 91 0.95 8.00 -10.61
N VAL A 92 0.53 7.03 -9.81
CA VAL A 92 -0.71 7.14 -9.02
C VAL A 92 -0.48 8.11 -7.86
N ASP A 93 -1.41 9.04 -7.66
CA ASP A 93 -1.37 9.98 -6.54
C ASP A 93 -1.80 9.27 -5.24
N THR A 94 -0.85 8.64 -4.57
CA THR A 94 -1.09 7.84 -3.36
C THR A 94 -1.55 8.67 -2.17
N ILE A 95 -1.18 9.95 -2.10
CA ILE A 95 -1.62 10.85 -1.04
C ILE A 95 -3.13 11.10 -1.14
N SER A 96 -3.64 11.52 -2.31
CA SER A 96 -5.09 11.70 -2.48
C SER A 96 -5.84 10.39 -2.29
N LEU A 97 -5.29 9.27 -2.77
CA LEU A 97 -5.86 7.95 -2.55
C LEU A 97 -5.98 7.64 -1.06
N CYS A 98 -4.89 7.74 -0.30
CA CYS A 98 -4.89 7.52 1.15
C CYS A 98 -5.90 8.43 1.86
N ASN A 99 -5.92 9.72 1.52
CA ASN A 99 -6.86 10.69 2.10
C ASN A 99 -8.33 10.33 1.85
N LEU A 100 -8.67 9.82 0.67
CA LEU A 100 -10.05 9.37 0.38
C LEU A 100 -10.48 8.27 1.36
N TYR A 101 -9.61 7.27 1.59
CA TYR A 101 -9.96 6.13 2.45
C TYR A 101 -9.91 6.47 3.95
N VAL A 102 -9.03 7.39 4.36
CA VAL A 102 -8.98 7.89 5.75
C VAL A 102 -10.23 8.74 6.07
N GLN A 103 -10.73 9.52 5.11
CA GLN A 103 -11.91 10.39 5.34
C GLN A 103 -13.25 9.62 5.38
N THR A 104 -13.33 8.43 4.78
CA THR A 104 -14.54 7.59 4.85
C THR A 104 -14.92 7.12 6.25
N GLU A 105 -14.08 7.32 7.27
CA GLU A 105 -14.44 7.06 8.69
C GLU A 105 -15.36 8.14 9.30
N HIS A 106 -15.65 9.22 8.56
CA HIS A 106 -16.50 10.33 9.04
C HIS A 106 -17.88 10.44 8.38
N ALA A 107 -18.31 9.44 7.59
CA ALA A 107 -19.61 9.41 6.93
C ALA A 107 -20.60 8.43 7.58
#